data_AF-A0A1I2N1B5-F1
#
_entry.id   AF-A0A1I2N1B5-F1
#
_cell.length_a   1.000
_cell.length_b   1.000
_cell.length_c   1.000
_cell.angle_alpha   90.00
_cell.angle_beta   90.00
_cell.angle_gamma   90.00
#
_symmetry.space_group_name_H-M   'P 1'
#
loop_
_entity.id
_entity.type
_entity.pdbx_description
1 polymer ?
#
loop_
_entity_poly.entity_id
_entity_poly.type
_entity_poly.pdbx_seq_one_letter_code
_entity_poly.pdbx_strand_id
1 'polypeptide(L)'
;MIPKGTVFDSNEIFILIIGALAYLVMFLLPKYFSKQQTITMLLIGNYISTFFDNTVCINPFNYYNINDTPYTDFWDLLSCVMFSPFGYFFVYLYAIIKKNRTTYFFYISMWSLIAVVAEALAWRVGVYHYKNGYQLFFSLPIYIIVLTVTMIYYQFFIQKR
;
A
#
# COMPACT_ATOMS: atom_id res chain seq x y z
N MET A 1 -4.85 16.31 21.01
CA MET A 1 -3.80 17.01 20.24
C MET A 1 -2.50 16.82 20.98
N ILE A 2 -1.60 15.98 20.45
CA ILE A 2 -0.22 15.95 20.91
C ILE A 2 0.41 17.26 20.39
N PRO A 3 1.16 18.03 21.21
CA PRO A 3 1.75 19.27 20.74
C PRO A 3 2.80 18.90 19.68
N LYS A 4 2.63 19.36 18.43
CA LYS A 4 3.67 19.23 17.40
C LYS A 4 4.87 20.06 17.85
N GLY A 5 5.89 19.37 18.36
CA GLY A 5 7.20 19.95 18.56
C GLY A 5 7.83 20.27 17.20
N THR A 6 8.82 21.15 17.18
CA THR A 6 9.57 21.56 15.98
C THR A 6 10.43 20.44 15.35
N VAL A 7 10.16 19.17 15.67
CA VAL A 7 10.88 17.97 15.25
C VAL A 7 9.88 17.07 14.53
N PHE A 8 10.25 16.54 13.35
CA PHE A 8 9.41 15.59 12.62
C PHE A 8 9.04 14.41 13.51
N ASP A 9 7.75 14.05 13.50
CA ASP A 9 7.27 12.88 14.23
C ASP A 9 7.72 11.59 13.53
N SER A 10 7.74 10.47 14.27
CA SER A 10 8.32 9.22 13.78
C SER A 10 7.58 8.67 12.54
N ASN A 11 6.28 8.92 12.44
CA ASN A 11 5.44 8.62 11.27
C ASN A 11 5.86 9.43 10.03
N GLU A 12 6.11 10.73 10.18
CA GLU A 12 6.52 11.62 9.10
C GLU A 12 7.87 11.16 8.51
N ILE A 13 8.84 10.83 9.36
CA ILE A 13 10.14 10.28 8.96
C ILE A 13 9.97 8.93 8.27
N PHE A 14 9.10 8.05 8.79
CA PHE A 14 8.80 6.76 8.19
C PHE A 14 8.24 6.92 6.78
N ILE A 15 7.29 7.84 6.58
CA ILE A 15 6.68 8.12 5.27
C ILE A 15 7.74 8.54 4.25
N LEU A 16 8.64 9.45 4.65
CA LEU A 16 9.69 9.94 3.76
C LEU A 16 10.72 8.86 3.41
N ILE A 17 11.21 8.12 4.41
CA ILE A 17 12.26 7.10 4.19
C ILE A 17 11.70 5.94 3.37
N ILE A 18 10.55 5.38 3.76
CA ILE A 18 9.96 4.25 3.04
C ILE A 18 9.51 4.66 1.64
N GLY A 19 8.94 5.87 1.49
CA GLY A 19 8.60 6.42 0.19
C GLY A 19 9.82 6.58 -0.71
N ALA A 20 10.86 7.26 -0.23
CA ALA A 20 12.09 7.47 -1.00
C ALA A 20 12.76 6.14 -1.39
N LEU A 21 12.83 5.17 -0.47
CA LEU A 21 13.37 3.85 -0.75
C LEU A 21 12.52 3.09 -1.78
N ALA A 22 11.19 3.13 -1.68
CA ALA A 22 10.31 2.48 -2.63
C ALA A 22 10.47 3.08 -4.05
N TYR A 23 10.48 4.40 -4.19
CA TYR A 23 10.72 5.02 -5.50
C TYR A 23 12.14 4.73 -6.00
N LEU A 24 13.15 4.78 -5.14
CA LEU A 24 14.54 4.44 -5.52
C LEU A 24 14.63 3.01 -6.06
N VAL A 25 14.08 2.02 -5.35
CA VAL A 25 14.05 0.62 -5.80
C VAL A 25 13.31 0.51 -7.12
N MET A 26 12.17 1.18 -7.30
CA MET A 26 11.45 1.19 -8.57
C MET A 26 12.29 1.74 -9.73
N PHE A 27 13.09 2.80 -9.52
CA PHE A 27 13.97 3.35 -10.55
C PHE A 27 15.20 2.47 -10.84
N LEU A 28 15.66 1.68 -9.87
CA LEU A 28 16.78 0.76 -10.01
C LEU A 28 16.38 -0.57 -10.68
N LEU A 29 15.10 -0.96 -10.59
CA LEU A 29 14.62 -2.19 -11.22
C LEU A 29 14.76 -2.11 -12.76
N PRO A 30 15.15 -3.22 -13.42
CA PRO A 30 15.14 -3.30 -14.88
C PRO A 30 13.78 -2.90 -15.46
N LYS A 31 13.79 -2.11 -16.53
CA LYS A 31 12.55 -1.66 -17.18
C LYS A 31 11.84 -2.83 -17.86
N TYR A 32 10.84 -3.40 -17.19
CA TYR A 32 10.03 -4.50 -17.72
C TYR A 32 8.74 -4.00 -18.41
N PHE A 33 8.16 -2.90 -17.93
CA PHE A 33 6.90 -2.35 -18.41
C PHE A 33 7.11 -1.07 -19.24
N SER A 34 6.14 -0.74 -20.09
CA SER A 34 6.11 0.56 -20.75
C SER A 34 5.87 1.69 -19.73
N LYS A 35 6.22 2.93 -20.11
CA LYS A 35 5.95 4.10 -19.25
C LYS A 35 4.48 4.22 -18.89
N GLN A 36 3.58 3.98 -19.85
CA GLN A 36 2.13 4.02 -19.65
C GLN A 36 1.68 2.97 -18.64
N GLN A 37 2.15 1.73 -18.78
CA GLN A 37 1.84 0.63 -17.85
C GLN A 37 2.32 0.94 -16.43
N THR A 38 3.53 1.50 -16.31
CA THR A 38 4.11 1.88 -15.01
C THR A 38 3.27 2.97 -14.34
N ILE A 39 2.91 4.03 -15.08
CA ILE A 39 2.06 5.10 -14.57
C ILE A 39 0.71 4.55 -14.10
N THR A 40 0.06 3.69 -14.90
CA THR A 40 -1.23 3.13 -14.50
C THR A 40 -1.13 2.26 -13.24
N MET A 41 -0.06 1.48 -13.08
CA MET A 41 0.15 0.70 -11.86
C MET A 41 0.36 1.57 -10.62
N LEU A 42 1.09 2.68 -10.74
CA LEU A 42 1.26 3.65 -9.66
C LEU A 42 -0.08 4.28 -9.28
N LEU A 43 -0.88 4.67 -10.27
CA LEU A 43 -2.21 5.25 -10.05
C LEU A 43 -3.17 4.25 -9.39
N ILE A 44 -3.15 2.98 -9.81
CA ILE A 44 -3.97 1.93 -9.20
C ILE A 44 -3.54 1.67 -7.75
N GLY A 45 -2.23 1.56 -7.49
CA GLY A 45 -1.71 1.40 -6.14
C GLY A 45 -2.13 2.55 -5.22
N ASN A 46 -2.00 3.78 -5.70
CA ASN A 46 -2.44 4.98 -4.99
C ASN A 46 -3.95 4.96 -4.71
N TYR A 47 -4.75 4.73 -5.75
CA TYR A 47 -6.21 4.75 -5.67
C TYR A 47 -6.73 3.70 -4.69
N ILE A 48 -6.21 2.47 -4.76
CA ILE A 48 -6.67 1.39 -3.90
C ILE A 48 -6.34 1.69 -2.43
N SER A 49 -5.12 2.13 -2.13
CA SER A 49 -4.75 2.50 -0.74
C SER A 49 -5.70 3.56 -0.22
N THR A 50 -5.82 4.66 -0.95
CA THR A 50 -6.66 5.80 -0.60
C THR A 50 -8.14 5.40 -0.44
N PHE A 51 -8.66 4.56 -1.33
CA PHE A 51 -10.05 4.10 -1.29
C PHE A 51 -10.35 3.31 -0.03
N PHE A 52 -9.50 2.33 0.33
CA PHE A 52 -9.72 1.52 1.52
C PHE A 52 -9.49 2.32 2.79
N ASP A 53 -8.44 3.13 2.84
CA ASP A 53 -8.15 4.02 3.95
C ASP A 53 -9.35 4.95 4.23
N ASN A 54 -9.90 5.62 3.22
CA ASN A 54 -11.07 6.48 3.40
C ASN A 54 -12.34 5.70 3.77
N THR A 55 -12.55 4.52 3.18
CA THR A 55 -13.74 3.70 3.48
C THR A 55 -13.73 3.23 4.93
N VAL A 56 -12.57 2.86 5.45
CA VAL A 56 -12.41 2.25 6.78
C VAL A 56 -12.23 3.30 7.89
N CYS A 57 -11.63 4.45 7.58
CA CYS A 57 -11.40 5.54 8.54
C CYS A 57 -12.59 6.47 8.73
N ILE A 58 -13.47 6.60 7.75
CA ILE A 58 -14.61 7.52 7.81
C ILE A 58 -15.84 6.80 8.39
N ASN A 59 -16.77 7.57 8.97
CA ASN A 59 -18.07 7.04 9.39
C ASN A 59 -18.78 6.35 8.21
N PRO A 60 -19.46 5.21 8.46
CA PRO A 60 -19.88 4.68 9.77
C PRO A 60 -18.85 3.78 10.48
N PHE A 61 -17.75 3.41 9.81
CA PHE A 61 -16.81 2.42 10.35
C PHE A 61 -15.85 3.02 11.38
N ASN A 62 -15.14 4.10 11.01
CA ASN A 62 -14.21 4.81 11.90
C ASN A 62 -13.25 3.88 12.66
N TYR A 63 -12.69 2.90 11.95
CA TYR A 63 -11.90 1.83 12.55
C TYR A 63 -10.44 2.23 12.83
N TYR A 64 -9.91 3.28 12.20
CA TYR A 64 -8.65 3.89 12.58
C TYR A 64 -8.54 5.34 12.12
N ASN A 65 -7.57 6.06 12.69
CA ASN A 65 -7.09 7.32 12.15
C ASN A 65 -5.80 7.08 11.35
N ILE A 66 -5.64 7.88 10.30
CA ILE A 66 -4.40 7.98 9.51
C ILE A 66 -3.66 9.20 10.06
N ASN A 67 -2.39 9.01 10.44
CA ASN A 67 -1.52 10.00 11.07
C ASN A 67 -2.13 10.67 12.33
N ASP A 68 -1.50 11.75 12.77
CA ASP A 68 -1.76 12.39 14.07
C ASP A 68 -3.06 13.19 14.11
N THR A 69 -3.58 13.61 12.94
CA THR A 69 -4.74 14.49 12.83
C THR A 69 -6.00 13.75 12.40
N PRO A 70 -7.19 14.15 12.90
CA PRO A 70 -8.46 13.56 12.47
C PRO A 70 -8.95 14.12 11.12
N TYR A 71 -8.27 15.10 10.56
CA TYR A 71 -8.54 15.69 9.25
C TYR A 71 -7.40 15.35 8.30
N THR A 72 -7.73 15.27 7.00
CA THR A 72 -6.75 15.03 5.95
C THR A 72 -5.72 16.16 5.94
N ASP A 73 -4.45 15.81 6.17
CA ASP A 73 -3.33 16.72 6.12
C ASP A 73 -2.38 16.40 4.95
N PHE A 74 -1.28 17.13 4.86
CA PHE A 74 -0.28 16.93 3.83
C PHE A 74 0.44 15.57 3.95
N TRP A 75 0.58 15.04 5.17
CA TRP A 75 1.22 13.76 5.42
C TRP A 75 0.34 12.59 5.01
N ASP A 76 -0.97 12.75 5.06
CA ASP A 76 -1.92 11.80 4.48
C ASP A 76 -1.78 11.70 2.96
N LEU A 77 -1.55 12.83 2.28
CA LEU A 77 -1.27 12.82 0.85
C LEU A 77 0.06 12.13 0.54
N LEU A 78 1.10 12.43 1.33
CA LEU A 78 2.41 11.81 1.17
C LEU A 78 2.40 10.31 1.45
N SER A 79 1.64 9.85 2.45
CA SER A 79 1.49 8.42 2.72
C SER A 79 0.81 7.69 1.55
N CYS A 80 -0.21 8.31 0.92
CA CYS A 80 -0.80 7.77 -0.31
C CYS A 80 0.22 7.64 -1.46
N VAL A 81 1.06 8.67 -1.65
CA VAL A 81 2.13 8.64 -2.66
C VAL A 81 3.19 7.59 -2.32
N MET A 82 3.53 7.42 -1.05
CA MET A 82 4.45 6.39 -0.55
C MET A 82 3.97 4.98 -0.89
N PHE A 83 2.67 4.69 -0.80
CA PHE A 83 2.13 3.36 -1.08
C PHE A 83 2.06 3.03 -2.59
N SER A 84 2.15 4.03 -3.47
CA SER A 84 1.96 3.85 -4.91
C SER A 84 2.94 2.85 -5.57
N PRO A 85 4.27 2.86 -5.28
CA PRO A 85 5.22 1.90 -5.85
C PRO A 85 4.98 0.45 -5.46
N PHE A 86 4.29 0.18 -4.35
CA PHE A 86 4.03 -1.19 -3.91
C PHE A 86 3.07 -1.93 -4.86
N GLY A 87 2.11 -1.20 -5.46
CA GLY A 87 1.27 -1.74 -6.54
C GLY A 87 2.11 -2.13 -7.76
N TYR A 88 3.10 -1.31 -8.12
CA TYR A 88 4.06 -1.63 -9.18
C TYR A 88 4.91 -2.86 -8.82
N PHE A 89 5.46 -2.93 -7.61
CA PHE A 89 6.27 -4.07 -7.16
C PHE A 89 5.50 -5.38 -7.18
N PHE A 90 4.27 -5.36 -6.71
CA PHE A 90 3.39 -6.52 -6.74
C PHE A 90 3.19 -7.04 -8.17
N VAL A 91 3.03 -6.17 -9.14
CA VAL A 91 2.85 -6.59 -10.53
C VAL A 91 4.19 -7.00 -11.17
N TYR A 92 5.25 -6.24 -10.92
CA TYR A 92 6.59 -6.49 -11.45
C TYR A 92 7.15 -7.85 -11.03
N LEU A 93 7.14 -8.14 -9.73
CA LEU A 93 7.66 -9.42 -9.23
C LEU A 93 6.86 -10.60 -9.77
N TYR A 94 5.54 -10.47 -9.90
CA TYR A 94 4.72 -11.51 -10.51
C TYR A 94 5.07 -11.73 -11.99
N ALA A 95 5.36 -10.66 -12.71
CA ALA A 95 5.66 -10.73 -14.13
C ALA A 95 6.95 -11.49 -14.44
N ILE A 96 7.96 -11.38 -13.55
CA ILE A 96 9.26 -12.03 -13.72
C ILE A 96 9.34 -13.45 -13.16
N ILE A 97 8.41 -13.85 -12.27
CA ILE A 97 8.40 -15.20 -11.69
C ILE A 97 7.85 -16.23 -12.69
N LYS A 98 8.41 -17.44 -12.66
CA LYS A 98 7.90 -18.57 -13.46
C LYS A 98 6.49 -18.97 -13.00
N LYS A 99 5.56 -18.93 -13.93
CA LYS A 99 4.13 -19.22 -13.69
C LYS A 99 3.90 -20.73 -13.73
N ASN A 100 3.33 -21.26 -12.66
CA ASN A 100 2.76 -22.60 -12.59
C ASN A 100 1.29 -22.49 -12.12
N ARG A 101 0.58 -23.62 -11.99
CA ARG A 101 -0.84 -23.63 -11.60
C ARG A 101 -1.10 -23.08 -10.18
N THR A 102 -0.10 -23.06 -9.31
CA THR A 102 -0.22 -22.65 -7.90
C THR A 102 0.46 -21.32 -7.58
N THR A 103 1.28 -20.77 -8.50
CA THR A 103 2.03 -19.52 -8.31
C THR A 103 1.08 -18.41 -7.88
N TYR A 104 -0.08 -18.30 -8.53
CA TYR A 104 -1.08 -17.28 -8.25
C TYR A 104 -1.50 -17.27 -6.76
N PHE A 105 -1.89 -18.44 -6.25
CA PHE A 105 -2.37 -18.58 -4.87
C PHE A 105 -1.28 -18.21 -3.87
N PHE A 106 -0.12 -18.85 -3.95
CA PHE A 106 0.99 -18.59 -3.02
C PHE A 106 1.51 -17.16 -3.11
N TYR A 107 1.52 -16.58 -4.30
CA TYR A 107 1.97 -15.21 -4.51
C TYR A 107 1.06 -14.20 -3.80
N ILE A 108 -0.26 -14.33 -3.95
CA ILE A 108 -1.22 -13.46 -3.26
C ILE A 108 -1.16 -13.67 -1.75
N SER A 109 -1.08 -14.92 -1.28
CA SER A 109 -0.98 -15.19 0.16
C SER A 109 0.30 -14.64 0.78
N MET A 110 1.44 -14.72 0.09
CA MET A 110 2.69 -14.13 0.59
C MET A 110 2.62 -12.62 0.61
N TRP A 111 2.11 -11.99 -0.45
CA TRP A 111 1.99 -10.54 -0.51
C TRP A 111 0.97 -9.97 0.46
N SER A 112 -0.11 -10.69 0.76
CA SER A 112 -1.06 -10.26 1.78
C SER A 112 -0.45 -10.30 3.18
N LEU A 113 0.38 -11.31 3.48
CA LEU A 113 1.14 -11.35 4.73
C LEU A 113 2.18 -10.22 4.81
N ILE A 114 2.90 -9.94 3.72
CA ILE A 114 3.83 -8.80 3.65
C ILE A 114 3.09 -7.48 3.92
N ALA A 115 1.90 -7.30 3.34
CA ALA A 115 1.09 -6.11 3.55
C ALA A 115 0.65 -5.94 5.01
N VAL A 116 0.18 -7.01 5.65
CA VAL A 116 -0.16 -7.01 7.08
C VAL A 116 1.05 -6.70 7.95
N VAL A 117 2.23 -7.23 7.63
CA VAL A 117 3.47 -6.91 8.37
C VAL A 117 3.85 -5.44 8.18
N ALA A 118 3.73 -4.90 6.96
CA ALA A 118 3.99 -3.49 6.68
C ALA A 118 3.03 -2.58 7.44
N GLU A 119 1.74 -2.93 7.49
CA GLU A 119 0.73 -2.21 8.28
C GLU A 119 1.08 -2.25 9.78
N ALA A 120 1.51 -3.40 10.30
CA ALA A 120 1.93 -3.53 11.69
C ALA A 120 3.12 -2.64 12.03
N LEU A 121 4.07 -2.49 11.10
CA LEU A 121 5.20 -1.56 11.25
C LEU A 121 4.71 -0.10 11.24
N ALA A 122 3.84 0.25 10.29
CA ALA A 122 3.25 1.58 10.19
C ALA A 122 2.45 1.95 11.47
N TRP A 123 1.67 1.00 12.00
CA TRP A 123 0.96 1.14 13.28
C TRP A 123 1.93 1.39 14.46
N ARG A 124 3.02 0.61 14.56
CA ARG A 124 4.02 0.79 15.63
C ARG A 124 4.71 2.15 15.60
N VAL A 125 4.86 2.73 14.41
CA VAL A 125 5.54 4.02 14.21
C VAL A 125 4.56 5.20 14.27
N GLY A 126 3.26 4.94 14.47
CA GLY A 126 2.24 5.97 14.66
C GLY A 126 1.63 6.50 13.35
N VAL A 127 1.79 5.79 12.23
CA VAL A 127 1.08 6.13 10.98
C VAL A 127 -0.40 5.75 11.07
N TYR A 128 -0.70 4.63 11.74
CA TYR A 128 -2.06 4.17 11.96
C TYR A 128 -2.39 4.13 13.45
N HIS A 129 -3.60 4.53 13.81
CA HIS A 129 -4.11 4.43 15.16
C HIS A 129 -5.46 3.72 15.19
N TYR A 130 -5.46 2.43 15.51
CA TYR A 130 -6.66 1.61 15.57
C TYR A 130 -7.67 2.09 16.63
N LYS A 131 -8.95 1.97 16.28
CA LYS A 131 -10.12 2.38 17.07
C LYS A 131 -11.22 1.32 16.97
N ASN A 132 -12.24 1.45 17.82
CA ASN A 132 -13.48 0.66 17.74
C ASN A 132 -13.26 -0.87 17.68
N GLY A 133 -12.24 -1.37 18.38
CA GLY A 133 -11.92 -2.80 18.43
C GLY A 133 -11.30 -3.36 17.15
N TYR A 134 -10.89 -2.51 16.20
CA TYR A 134 -10.19 -2.95 15.00
C TYR A 134 -8.87 -3.62 15.36
N GLN A 135 -8.64 -4.78 14.78
CA GLN A 135 -7.42 -5.55 14.94
C GLN A 135 -6.74 -5.68 13.58
N LEU A 136 -5.41 -5.70 13.60
CA LEU A 136 -4.57 -5.89 12.42
C LEU A 136 -4.99 -7.07 11.51
N PHE A 137 -5.49 -8.16 12.10
CA PHE A 137 -5.94 -9.32 11.32
C PHE A 137 -7.18 -9.06 10.46
N PHE A 138 -7.98 -8.02 10.76
CA PHE A 138 -9.13 -7.63 9.94
C PHE A 138 -8.71 -7.02 8.59
N SER A 139 -7.46 -6.55 8.46
CA SER A 139 -6.91 -6.05 7.20
C SER A 139 -6.53 -7.17 6.22
N LEU A 140 -6.29 -8.39 6.71
CA LEU A 140 -5.90 -9.52 5.86
C LEU A 140 -6.90 -9.83 4.71
N PRO A 141 -8.21 -9.97 4.95
CA PRO A 141 -9.18 -10.18 3.87
C PRO A 141 -9.22 -9.02 2.87
N ILE A 142 -9.03 -7.78 3.35
CA ILE A 142 -8.95 -6.59 2.50
C ILE A 142 -7.76 -6.71 1.54
N TYR A 143 -6.58 -7.05 2.05
CA TYR A 143 -5.40 -7.23 1.21
C TYR A 143 -5.57 -8.37 0.21
N ILE A 144 -6.18 -9.49 0.58
CA ILE A 144 -6.43 -10.60 -0.36
C ILE A 144 -7.33 -10.13 -1.51
N ILE A 145 -8.40 -9.37 -1.22
CA ILE A 145 -9.31 -8.82 -2.24
C ILE A 145 -8.56 -7.84 -3.15
N VAL A 146 -7.85 -6.88 -2.57
CA VAL A 146 -7.06 -5.87 -3.30
C VAL A 146 -6.05 -6.50 -4.24
N LEU A 147 -5.26 -7.44 -3.74
CA LEU A 147 -4.22 -8.10 -4.51
C LEU A 147 -4.82 -8.99 -5.61
N THR A 148 -5.96 -9.63 -5.34
CA THR A 148 -6.72 -10.39 -6.34
C THR A 148 -7.21 -9.49 -7.47
N VAL A 149 -7.84 -8.35 -7.15
CA VAL A 149 -8.32 -7.38 -8.14
C VAL A 149 -7.16 -6.81 -8.97
N THR A 150 -6.05 -6.46 -8.31
CA THR A 150 -4.84 -5.96 -8.98
C THR A 150 -4.26 -7.01 -9.92
N MET A 151 -4.29 -8.29 -9.52
CA MET A 151 -3.81 -9.38 -10.37
C MET A 151 -4.74 -9.64 -11.57
N ILE A 152 -6.06 -9.54 -11.39
CA ILE A 152 -7.03 -9.57 -12.49
C ILE A 152 -6.70 -8.45 -13.49
N TYR A 153 -6.52 -7.22 -13.00
CA TYR A 153 -6.14 -6.10 -13.86
C TYR A 153 -4.86 -6.41 -14.66
N TYR A 154 -3.82 -6.92 -14.00
CA TYR A 154 -2.58 -7.30 -14.68
C TYR A 154 -2.80 -8.34 -15.79
N GLN A 155 -3.57 -9.39 -15.53
CA GLN A 155 -3.81 -10.48 -16.49
C GLN A 155 -4.60 -10.04 -17.73
N PHE A 156 -5.56 -9.12 -17.56
CA PHE A 156 -6.43 -8.70 -18.67
C PHE A 156 -5.87 -7.51 -19.46
N PHE A 157 -5.17 -6.58 -18.81
CA PHE A 157 -4.80 -5.30 -19.43
C PHE A 157 -3.30 -5.09 -19.64
N ILE A 158 -2.44 -5.79 -18.87
CA ILE A 158 -0.98 -5.58 -18.93
C ILE A 158 -0.27 -6.74 -19.61
N GLN A 159 -0.61 -7.97 -19.22
CA GLN A 159 -0.01 -9.17 -19.77
C GLN A 159 -0.46 -9.32 -21.22
N LYS A 160 0.38 -8.93 -22.18
CA LYS A 160 0.18 -9.30 -23.58
C LYS A 160 0.18 -10.82 -23.69
N ARG A 161 -0.84 -11.36 -24.36
CA ARG A 161 -0.86 -12.75 -24.82
C ARG A 161 0.28 -13.01 -25.78
#